data_AF-A0A966EFT2-F1
#
_entry.id   AF-A0A966EFT2-F1
#
_cell.length_a   1.000
_cell.length_b   1.000
_cell.length_c   1.000
_cell.angle_alpha   90.00
_cell.angle_beta   90.00
_cell.angle_gamma   90.00
#
_symmetry.space_group_name_H-M   'P 1'
#
loop_
_entity.id
_entity.type
_entity.pdbx_description
1 polymer ?
#
loop_
_entity_poly.entity_id
_entity_poly.type
_entity_poly.pdbx_seq_one_letter_code
_entity_poly.pdbx_strand_id
1 'polypeptide(L)'
;MITDQPVETHDDMRKVTDNILRDAGMTIEDCGGKVTFAGKEPVRKTVIKAGATTACVLAANAVADAAIWKERTGEGQDIHVDLRKAWIEQSPWQKDALPYTMINGISKAWNSNVFVLNPGFVRARDGRWMVLSSIYPSQERKAMNMLRCGPDMEQVRAAVARRESAELEEAAEATQIPLQIIRTKEEWNATEQGRIHAETPLIHIEKIADGDPIPLPQGKRPLSGLKVLSFVHAVAGPCVGRTLAMQGAECMNLNMPDWVEYGNFFFTAQAGQRQAYLDARDPEHRKQVYKLVEEGDVFVENLRPGVADREGYSAQALAERNPGVIYVSIKLNTHEGPWTRWP
;
A
#
# COMPACT_ATOMS: atom_id res chain seq x y z
N MET A 1 6.45 -3.38 -15.43
CA MET A 1 5.60 -3.61 -14.24
C MET A 1 4.88 -4.95 -14.31
N ILE A 2 4.31 -5.46 -13.20
CA ILE A 2 3.48 -6.69 -13.17
C ILE A 2 2.37 -6.63 -14.24
N THR A 3 1.77 -5.45 -14.42
CA THR A 3 0.68 -5.19 -15.37
C THR A 3 1.08 -5.27 -16.84
N ASP A 4 2.39 -5.34 -17.15
CA ASP A 4 2.92 -5.46 -18.50
C ASP A 4 3.29 -6.90 -18.87
N GLN A 5 3.26 -7.82 -17.90
CA GLN A 5 3.59 -9.22 -18.14
C GLN A 5 2.40 -9.96 -18.78
N PRO A 6 2.65 -10.93 -19.68
CA PRO A 6 1.59 -11.78 -20.17
C PRO A 6 0.98 -12.55 -18.99
N VAL A 7 -0.35 -12.62 -18.94
CA VAL A 7 -1.12 -13.44 -17.98
C VAL A 7 -2.35 -14.01 -18.70
N GLU A 8 -2.14 -14.60 -19.88
CA GLU A 8 -3.21 -15.23 -20.66
C GLU A 8 -3.54 -16.64 -20.15
N THR A 9 -2.57 -17.27 -19.48
CA THR A 9 -2.68 -18.61 -18.93
C THR A 9 -2.34 -18.63 -17.44
N HIS A 10 -2.72 -19.70 -16.74
CA HIS A 10 -2.30 -19.89 -15.34
C HIS A 10 -0.79 -20.13 -15.23
N ASP A 11 -0.14 -20.69 -16.25
CA ASP A 11 1.32 -20.83 -16.29
C ASP A 11 2.02 -19.48 -16.39
N ASP A 12 1.47 -18.55 -17.17
CA ASP A 12 1.97 -17.18 -17.20
C ASP A 12 1.86 -16.53 -15.81
N MET A 13 0.73 -16.73 -15.12
CA MET A 13 0.55 -16.22 -13.76
C MET A 13 1.57 -16.82 -12.78
N ARG A 14 1.90 -18.12 -12.88
CA ARG A 14 2.97 -18.73 -12.07
C ARG A 14 4.31 -18.03 -12.31
N LYS A 15 4.66 -17.71 -13.56
CA LYS A 15 5.89 -16.97 -13.90
C LYS A 15 5.87 -15.55 -13.35
N VAL A 16 4.73 -14.87 -13.40
CA VAL A 16 4.58 -13.52 -12.81
C VAL A 16 4.77 -13.58 -11.29
N THR A 17 4.15 -14.54 -10.61
CA THR A 17 4.35 -14.75 -9.16
C THR A 17 5.82 -15.02 -8.84
N ASP A 18 6.50 -15.87 -9.61
CA ASP A 18 7.92 -16.15 -9.44
C ASP A 18 8.79 -14.90 -9.63
N ASN A 19 8.47 -14.07 -10.62
CA ASN A 19 9.17 -12.81 -10.85
C ASN A 19 8.98 -11.81 -9.69
N ILE A 20 7.82 -11.79 -9.02
CA ILE A 20 7.61 -10.96 -7.82
C ILE A 20 8.48 -11.47 -6.66
N LEU A 21 8.52 -12.80 -6.47
CA LEU A 21 9.30 -13.43 -5.40
C LEU A 21 10.80 -13.27 -5.57
N ARG A 22 11.28 -13.18 -6.82
CA ARG A 22 12.71 -13.06 -7.14
C ARG A 22 13.37 -11.84 -6.48
N ASP A 23 12.68 -10.70 -6.40
CA ASP A 23 13.20 -9.50 -5.75
C ASP A 23 13.42 -9.71 -4.23
N ALA A 24 12.73 -10.68 -3.64
CA ALA A 24 12.93 -11.12 -2.26
C ALA A 24 13.88 -12.34 -2.12
N GLY A 25 14.51 -12.78 -3.21
CA GLY A 25 15.38 -13.96 -3.21
C GLY A 25 14.63 -15.29 -3.09
N MET A 26 13.34 -15.32 -3.43
CA MET A 26 12.46 -16.49 -3.31
C MET A 26 11.96 -16.98 -4.68
N THR A 27 11.39 -18.18 -4.69
CA THR A 27 10.72 -18.80 -5.84
C THR A 27 9.39 -19.42 -5.42
N ILE A 28 8.51 -19.72 -6.38
CA ILE A 28 7.24 -20.38 -6.09
C ILE A 28 7.38 -21.77 -5.42
N GLU A 29 8.55 -22.41 -5.55
CA GLU A 29 8.80 -23.74 -4.98
C GLU A 29 9.10 -23.69 -3.47
N ASP A 30 9.38 -22.51 -2.92
CA ASP A 30 9.68 -22.33 -1.50
C ASP A 30 8.49 -22.67 -0.59
N CYS A 31 7.27 -22.61 -1.11
CA CYS A 31 6.08 -23.08 -0.38
C CYS A 31 6.09 -24.59 -0.12
N GLY A 32 6.93 -25.37 -0.82
CA GLY A 32 7.01 -26.82 -0.69
C GLY A 32 5.78 -27.58 -1.19
N GLY A 33 4.90 -26.92 -1.95
CA GLY A 33 3.71 -27.49 -2.57
C GLY A 33 3.45 -26.89 -3.95
N LYS A 34 2.21 -26.96 -4.42
CA LYS A 34 1.80 -26.46 -5.74
C LYS A 34 1.12 -25.10 -5.62
N VAL A 35 1.51 -24.16 -6.48
CA VAL A 35 0.78 -22.90 -6.69
C VAL A 35 -0.13 -23.02 -7.91
N THR A 36 -1.44 -22.84 -7.71
CA THR A 36 -2.47 -22.98 -8.75
C THR A 36 -3.45 -21.80 -8.76
N PHE A 37 -4.06 -21.55 -9.90
CA PHE A 37 -5.01 -20.47 -10.10
C PHE A 37 -6.37 -20.96 -10.61
N ALA A 38 -7.43 -20.18 -10.38
CA ALA A 38 -8.76 -20.43 -10.94
C ALA A 38 -9.42 -19.15 -11.45
N GLY A 39 -10.19 -19.27 -12.54
CA GLY A 39 -10.82 -18.14 -13.22
C GLY A 39 -10.00 -17.65 -14.41
N LYS A 40 -10.51 -16.63 -15.09
CA LYS A 40 -9.91 -16.02 -16.28
C LYS A 40 -10.23 -14.53 -16.32
N GLU A 41 -9.42 -13.77 -17.04
CA GLU A 41 -9.71 -12.38 -17.35
C GLU A 41 -10.74 -12.26 -18.51
N PRO A 42 -11.44 -11.11 -18.62
CA PRO A 42 -11.50 -10.04 -17.64
C PRO A 42 -12.40 -10.41 -16.45
N VAL A 43 -11.92 -10.28 -15.20
CA VAL A 43 -12.78 -10.31 -14.01
C VAL A 43 -13.62 -9.03 -13.93
N ARG A 44 -13.03 -7.91 -14.39
CA ARG A 44 -13.72 -6.64 -14.58
C ARG A 44 -13.24 -5.99 -15.88
N LYS A 45 -14.14 -5.28 -16.57
CA LYS A 45 -13.80 -4.54 -17.79
C LYS A 45 -12.92 -3.33 -17.45
N THR A 46 -11.61 -3.55 -17.46
CA THR A 46 -10.60 -2.50 -17.27
C THR A 46 -9.49 -2.67 -18.30
N VAL A 47 -8.61 -1.67 -18.44
CA VAL A 47 -7.45 -1.72 -19.34
C VAL A 47 -6.29 -2.56 -18.79
N ILE A 48 -6.40 -3.02 -17.53
CA ILE A 48 -5.45 -3.91 -16.88
C ILE A 48 -6.11 -5.25 -16.54
N LYS A 49 -5.30 -6.28 -16.37
CA LYS A 49 -5.72 -7.61 -15.94
C LYS A 49 -5.75 -7.67 -14.42
N ALA A 50 -6.75 -7.00 -13.85
CA ALA A 50 -6.79 -6.70 -12.42
C ALA A 50 -6.95 -7.94 -11.53
N GLY A 51 -7.69 -8.95 -11.98
CA GLY A 51 -7.86 -10.20 -11.24
C GLY A 51 -6.56 -11.00 -11.19
N ALA A 52 -5.89 -11.14 -12.34
CA ALA A 52 -4.62 -11.83 -12.47
C ALA A 52 -3.50 -11.12 -11.71
N THR A 53 -3.38 -9.79 -11.85
CA THR A 53 -2.38 -8.98 -11.14
C THR A 53 -2.51 -9.17 -9.63
N THR A 54 -3.73 -9.05 -9.10
CA THR A 54 -3.99 -9.20 -7.67
C THR A 54 -3.72 -10.64 -7.21
N ALA A 55 -4.16 -11.63 -8.00
CA ALA A 55 -3.94 -13.04 -7.67
C ALA A 55 -2.45 -13.40 -7.61
N CYS A 56 -1.62 -12.85 -8.51
CA CYS A 56 -0.18 -13.10 -8.52
C CYS A 56 0.50 -12.55 -7.26
N VAL A 57 0.11 -11.35 -6.81
CA VAL A 57 0.61 -10.73 -5.57
C VAL A 57 0.17 -11.53 -4.33
N LEU A 58 -1.10 -11.94 -4.27
CA LEU A 58 -1.60 -12.77 -3.17
C LEU A 58 -0.90 -14.14 -3.13
N ALA A 59 -0.64 -14.74 -4.28
CA ALA A 59 0.12 -15.99 -4.37
C ALA A 59 1.56 -15.81 -3.87
N ALA A 60 2.23 -14.70 -4.23
CA ALA A 60 3.59 -14.42 -3.75
C ALA A 60 3.62 -14.28 -2.22
N ASN A 61 2.68 -13.53 -1.63
CA ASN A 61 2.56 -13.42 -0.17
C ASN A 61 2.30 -14.80 0.49
N ALA A 62 1.40 -15.59 -0.08
CA ALA A 62 1.11 -16.93 0.44
C ALA A 62 2.31 -17.88 0.34
N VAL A 63 3.14 -17.75 -0.70
CA VAL A 63 4.40 -18.52 -0.83
C VAL A 63 5.37 -18.12 0.28
N ALA A 64 5.53 -16.83 0.57
CA ALA A 64 6.38 -16.36 1.66
C ALA A 64 5.90 -16.89 3.03
N ASP A 65 4.59 -16.85 3.29
CA ASP A 65 4.00 -17.40 4.50
C ASP A 65 4.22 -18.93 4.62
N ALA A 66 4.05 -19.65 3.51
CA ALA A 66 4.25 -21.10 3.45
C ALA A 66 5.73 -21.51 3.60
N ALA A 67 6.66 -20.70 3.11
CA ALA A 67 8.10 -20.93 3.30
C ALA A 67 8.46 -20.87 4.79
N ILE A 68 7.96 -19.87 5.52
CA ILE A 68 8.17 -19.75 6.97
C ILE A 68 7.46 -20.90 7.71
N TRP A 69 6.26 -21.29 7.28
CA TRP A 69 5.57 -22.46 7.82
C TRP A 69 6.41 -23.74 7.68
N LYS A 70 7.00 -23.95 6.49
CA LYS A 70 7.86 -25.09 6.19
C LYS A 70 9.14 -25.08 7.01
N GLU A 71 9.77 -23.92 7.22
CA GLU A 71 10.93 -23.82 8.11
C GLU A 71 10.59 -24.24 9.54
N ARG A 72 9.39 -23.89 10.02
CA ARG A 72 8.94 -24.23 11.38
C ARG A 72 8.53 -25.69 11.56
N THR A 73 7.93 -26.29 10.54
CA THR A 73 7.23 -27.58 10.69
C THR A 73 7.83 -28.70 9.86
N GLY A 74 8.66 -28.37 8.85
CA GLY A 74 9.10 -29.28 7.81
C GLY A 74 8.07 -29.52 6.70
N GLU A 75 6.84 -29.01 6.84
CA GLU A 75 5.74 -29.28 5.92
C GLU A 75 5.50 -28.13 4.94
N GLY A 76 5.41 -28.45 3.65
CA GLY A 76 4.98 -27.48 2.62
C GLY A 76 3.46 -27.31 2.56
N GLN A 77 2.99 -26.36 1.75
CA GLN A 77 1.57 -26.10 1.52
C GLN A 77 1.24 -25.93 0.04
N ASP A 78 0.12 -26.52 -0.39
CA ASP A 78 -0.51 -26.20 -1.67
C ASP A 78 -1.25 -24.86 -1.57
N ILE A 79 -1.03 -23.98 -2.55
CA ILE A 79 -1.60 -22.65 -2.62
C ILE A 79 -2.54 -22.58 -3.82
N HIS A 80 -3.77 -22.11 -3.58
CA HIS A 80 -4.77 -21.93 -4.61
C HIS A 80 -5.38 -20.53 -4.57
N VAL A 81 -5.32 -19.80 -5.68
CA VAL A 81 -5.84 -18.42 -5.76
C VAL A 81 -6.88 -18.28 -6.87
N ASP A 82 -8.08 -17.84 -6.50
CA ASP A 82 -9.17 -17.55 -7.44
C ASP A 82 -9.16 -16.08 -7.84
N LEU A 83 -9.04 -15.79 -9.14
CA LEU A 83 -8.94 -14.42 -9.66
C LEU A 83 -10.15 -13.55 -9.28
N ARG A 84 -11.36 -14.13 -9.17
CA ARG A 84 -12.57 -13.39 -8.79
C ARG A 84 -12.51 -13.00 -7.32
N LYS A 85 -12.06 -13.91 -6.46
CA LYS A 85 -11.89 -13.65 -5.02
C LYS A 85 -10.78 -12.64 -4.76
N ALA A 86 -9.66 -12.78 -5.48
CA ALA A 86 -8.53 -11.85 -5.41
C ALA A 86 -9.00 -10.42 -5.72
N TRP A 87 -9.73 -10.22 -6.82
CA TRP A 87 -10.28 -8.92 -7.19
C TRP A 87 -11.21 -8.34 -6.11
N ILE A 88 -12.13 -9.14 -5.58
CA ILE A 88 -13.08 -8.70 -4.53
C ILE A 88 -12.32 -8.25 -3.27
N GLU A 89 -11.25 -8.95 -2.90
CA GLU A 89 -10.46 -8.59 -1.70
C GLU A 89 -9.63 -7.32 -1.89
N GLN A 90 -9.15 -7.05 -3.12
CA GLN A 90 -8.39 -5.83 -3.42
C GLN A 90 -9.28 -4.60 -3.60
N SER A 91 -10.51 -4.77 -4.08
CA SER A 91 -11.47 -3.68 -4.31
C SER A 91 -12.83 -3.91 -3.62
N PRO A 92 -12.86 -4.12 -2.28
CA PRO A 92 -14.10 -4.47 -1.57
C PRO A 92 -15.10 -3.32 -1.46
N TRP A 93 -14.68 -2.09 -1.77
CA TRP A 93 -15.49 -0.87 -1.74
C TRP A 93 -16.35 -0.67 -3.00
N GLN A 94 -16.27 -1.56 -3.98
CA GLN A 94 -17.05 -1.45 -5.20
C GLN A 94 -18.51 -1.83 -4.92
N LYS A 95 -19.47 -1.07 -5.48
CA LYS A 95 -20.91 -1.25 -5.22
C LYS A 95 -21.40 -2.68 -5.48
N ASP A 96 -20.85 -3.32 -6.50
CA ASP A 96 -21.14 -4.71 -6.91
C ASP A 96 -20.44 -5.76 -6.03
N ALA A 97 -19.39 -5.39 -5.28
CA ALA A 97 -18.69 -6.27 -4.35
C ALA A 97 -19.30 -6.28 -2.94
N LEU A 98 -20.14 -5.29 -2.60
CA LEU A 98 -20.71 -5.12 -1.25
C LEU A 98 -21.44 -6.36 -0.72
N PRO A 99 -22.27 -7.08 -1.51
CA PRO A 99 -22.98 -8.26 -1.02
C PRO A 99 -22.05 -9.42 -0.62
N TYR A 100 -20.81 -9.43 -1.13
CA TYR A 100 -19.86 -10.53 -0.96
C TYR A 100 -18.75 -10.21 0.05
N THR A 101 -18.77 -8.99 0.62
CA THR A 101 -17.70 -8.46 1.47
C THR A 101 -18.23 -8.06 2.83
N MET A 102 -19.03 -8.95 3.43
CA MET A 102 -19.62 -8.73 4.74
C MET A 102 -18.68 -9.23 5.84
N ILE A 103 -18.39 -8.39 6.83
CA ILE A 103 -17.68 -8.73 8.06
C ILE A 103 -18.71 -8.70 9.18
N ASN A 104 -19.03 -9.86 9.77
CA ASN A 104 -20.04 -9.98 10.83
C ASN A 104 -21.39 -9.30 10.49
N GLY A 105 -21.82 -9.40 9.22
CA GLY A 105 -23.07 -8.77 8.75
C GLY A 105 -22.97 -7.28 8.44
N ILE A 106 -21.78 -6.67 8.53
CA ILE A 106 -21.50 -5.28 8.16
C ILE A 106 -20.69 -5.25 6.86
N SER A 107 -21.10 -4.44 5.89
CA SER A 107 -20.35 -4.30 4.63
C SER A 107 -18.97 -3.68 4.84
N LYS A 108 -17.94 -4.14 4.11
CA LYS A 108 -16.62 -3.49 4.05
C LYS A 108 -16.67 -2.01 3.60
N ALA A 109 -17.76 -1.56 2.99
CA ALA A 109 -17.99 -0.14 2.67
C ALA A 109 -18.81 0.61 3.75
N TRP A 110 -18.93 0.07 4.95
CA TRP A 110 -19.59 0.75 6.06
C TRP A 110 -18.88 2.06 6.42
N ASN A 111 -19.67 3.11 6.68
CA ASN A 111 -19.18 4.45 6.99
C ASN A 111 -18.17 5.00 5.95
N SER A 112 -18.39 4.68 4.67
CA SER A 112 -17.52 5.03 3.54
C SER A 112 -17.67 6.48 3.07
N ASN A 113 -17.71 7.46 3.99
CA ASN A 113 -17.61 8.87 3.60
C ASN A 113 -16.16 9.27 3.24
N VAL A 114 -15.49 8.43 2.46
CA VAL A 114 -14.12 8.61 1.94
C VAL A 114 -14.09 9.45 0.66
N PHE A 115 -15.24 9.98 0.21
CA PHE A 115 -15.44 10.42 -1.17
C PHE A 115 -16.18 11.75 -1.31
N VAL A 116 -15.92 12.75 -0.47
CA VAL A 116 -16.51 14.09 -0.69
C VAL A 116 -16.11 14.65 -2.07
N LEU A 117 -14.91 14.32 -2.56
CA LEU A 117 -14.39 14.70 -3.89
C LEU A 117 -13.59 13.58 -4.60
N ASN A 118 -13.93 12.29 -4.43
CA ASN A 118 -13.06 11.20 -4.92
C ASN A 118 -13.80 10.03 -5.61
N PRO A 119 -13.33 9.56 -6.79
CA PRO A 119 -12.45 10.27 -7.71
C PRO A 119 -13.25 11.37 -8.44
N GLY A 120 -12.86 12.62 -8.22
CA GLY A 120 -13.41 13.78 -8.92
C GLY A 120 -12.81 13.87 -10.33
N PHE A 121 -13.40 13.17 -11.30
CA PHE A 121 -13.00 13.29 -12.70
C PHE A 121 -13.45 14.63 -13.28
N VAL A 122 -12.48 15.41 -13.76
CA VAL A 122 -12.68 16.78 -14.27
C VAL A 122 -11.88 16.99 -15.56
N ARG A 123 -12.25 18.00 -16.33
CA ARG A 123 -11.63 18.29 -17.64
C ARG A 123 -11.08 19.71 -17.66
N ALA A 124 -9.79 19.84 -17.96
CA ALA A 124 -9.08 21.11 -18.04
C ALA A 124 -9.35 21.83 -19.38
N ARG A 125 -8.82 23.06 -19.53
CA ARG A 125 -9.06 23.93 -20.70
C ARG A 125 -8.55 23.34 -22.02
N ASP A 126 -7.37 22.73 -22.00
CA ASP A 126 -6.78 21.95 -23.11
C ASP A 126 -7.54 20.65 -23.43
N GLY A 127 -8.62 20.36 -22.69
CA GLY A 127 -9.45 19.19 -22.89
C GLY A 127 -8.88 17.91 -22.27
N ARG A 128 -7.77 17.98 -21.51
CA ARG A 128 -7.21 16.84 -20.77
C ARG A 128 -8.09 16.46 -19.59
N TRP A 129 -8.22 15.15 -19.36
CA TRP A 129 -8.84 14.63 -18.14
C TRP A 129 -7.87 14.69 -16.97
N MET A 130 -8.38 15.05 -15.81
CA MET A 130 -7.65 15.06 -14.55
C MET A 130 -8.47 14.35 -13.47
N VAL A 131 -7.78 13.82 -12.46
CA VAL A 131 -8.40 13.19 -11.30
C VAL A 131 -8.03 13.98 -10.05
N LEU A 132 -9.05 14.43 -9.32
CA LEU A 132 -8.91 14.99 -7.98
C LEU A 132 -9.26 13.92 -6.95
N SER A 133 -8.38 13.69 -5.98
CA SER A 133 -8.53 12.65 -4.95
C SER A 133 -8.32 13.19 -3.53
N SER A 134 -8.79 14.41 -3.26
CA SER A 134 -8.69 15.05 -1.93
C SER A 134 -9.64 14.38 -0.93
N ILE A 135 -9.19 13.30 -0.30
CA ILE A 135 -10.03 12.51 0.60
C ILE A 135 -10.15 13.13 2.00
N TYR A 136 -9.10 13.81 2.49
CA TYR A 136 -9.09 14.38 3.84
C TYR A 136 -9.57 15.83 3.87
N PRO A 137 -10.24 16.29 4.95
CA PRO A 137 -10.72 17.68 5.07
C PRO A 137 -9.62 18.74 4.86
N SER A 138 -8.40 18.46 5.30
CA SER A 138 -7.25 19.35 5.10
C SER A 138 -6.85 19.46 3.62
N GLN A 139 -6.96 18.38 2.85
CA GLN A 139 -6.68 18.35 1.41
C GLN A 139 -7.83 19.01 0.63
N GLU A 140 -9.09 18.75 1.00
CA GLU A 140 -10.25 19.42 0.42
C GLU A 140 -10.12 20.93 0.55
N ARG A 141 -9.86 21.44 1.76
CA ARG A 141 -9.67 22.87 1.99
C ARG A 141 -8.55 23.46 1.14
N LYS A 142 -7.42 22.76 1.01
CA LYS A 142 -6.31 23.19 0.14
C LYS A 142 -6.73 23.22 -1.33
N ALA A 143 -7.47 22.21 -1.80
CA ALA A 143 -7.99 22.14 -3.16
C ALA A 143 -8.94 23.30 -3.47
N MET A 144 -9.87 23.59 -2.56
CA MET A 144 -10.80 24.70 -2.72
C MET A 144 -10.10 26.05 -2.75
N ASN A 145 -9.07 26.24 -1.91
CA ASN A 145 -8.26 27.45 -1.94
C ASN A 145 -7.47 27.59 -3.26
N MET A 146 -6.88 26.49 -3.75
CA MET A 146 -6.12 26.48 -5.00
C MET A 146 -7.02 26.77 -6.21
N LEU A 147 -8.20 26.16 -6.25
CA LEU A 147 -9.17 26.30 -7.34
C LEU A 147 -10.04 27.56 -7.22
N ARG A 148 -10.04 28.21 -6.05
CA ARG A 148 -10.87 29.38 -5.71
C ARG A 148 -12.36 29.13 -5.92
N CYS A 149 -12.85 27.99 -5.44
CA CYS A 149 -14.24 27.58 -5.54
C CYS A 149 -14.73 26.91 -4.24
N GLY A 150 -16.03 26.68 -4.12
CA GLY A 150 -16.60 25.83 -3.08
C GLY A 150 -16.47 24.33 -3.42
N PRO A 151 -16.80 23.44 -2.46
CA PRO A 151 -16.65 21.98 -2.59
C PRO A 151 -17.70 21.33 -3.52
N ASP A 152 -18.55 22.12 -4.14
CA ASP A 152 -19.51 21.63 -5.12
C ASP A 152 -18.80 21.20 -6.41
N MET A 153 -19.09 19.99 -6.90
CA MET A 153 -18.41 19.43 -8.06
C MET A 153 -18.67 20.19 -9.37
N GLU A 154 -19.78 20.92 -9.50
CA GLU A 154 -20.00 21.79 -10.66
C GLU A 154 -19.08 23.00 -10.60
N GLN A 155 -18.91 23.59 -9.43
CA GLN A 155 -17.94 24.68 -9.21
C GLN A 155 -16.51 24.22 -9.45
N VAL A 156 -16.13 23.04 -8.95
CA VAL A 156 -14.80 22.44 -9.19
C VAL A 156 -14.56 22.23 -10.68
N ARG A 157 -15.54 21.64 -11.41
CA ARG A 157 -15.45 21.46 -12.87
C ARG A 157 -15.29 22.80 -13.59
N ALA A 158 -16.08 23.81 -13.21
CA ALA A 158 -16.03 25.14 -13.82
C ALA A 158 -14.69 25.85 -13.56
N ALA A 159 -14.09 25.67 -12.39
CA ALA A 159 -12.79 26.23 -12.05
C ALA A 159 -11.66 25.55 -12.85
N VAL A 160 -11.68 24.21 -12.93
CA VAL A 160 -10.69 23.42 -13.67
C VAL A 160 -10.76 23.68 -15.18
N ALA A 161 -11.96 23.77 -15.75
CA ALA A 161 -12.16 23.99 -17.19
C ALA A 161 -11.62 25.33 -17.72
N ARG A 162 -11.21 26.26 -16.84
CA ARG A 162 -10.67 27.58 -17.19
C ARG A 162 -9.14 27.61 -17.24
N ARG A 163 -8.46 26.57 -16.75
CA ARG A 163 -7.00 26.52 -16.57
C ARG A 163 -6.38 25.40 -17.37
N GLU A 164 -5.10 25.54 -17.72
CA GLU A 164 -4.36 24.49 -18.43
C GLU A 164 -4.04 23.33 -17.50
N SER A 165 -4.04 22.10 -18.02
CA SER A 165 -3.85 20.91 -17.18
C SER A 165 -2.45 20.87 -16.54
N ALA A 166 -1.42 21.27 -17.28
CA ALA A 166 -0.05 21.35 -16.77
C ALA A 166 0.08 22.37 -15.63
N GLU A 167 -0.53 23.56 -15.77
CA GLU A 167 -0.57 24.60 -14.74
C GLU A 167 -1.29 24.12 -13.47
N LEU A 168 -2.37 23.35 -13.64
CA LEU A 168 -3.13 22.78 -12.53
C LEU A 168 -2.35 21.71 -11.77
N GLU A 169 -1.66 20.81 -12.49
CA GLU A 169 -0.85 19.75 -11.88
C GLU A 169 0.36 20.33 -11.13
N GLU A 170 1.04 21.33 -11.70
CA GLU A 170 2.14 22.06 -11.04
C GLU A 170 1.65 22.78 -9.76
N ALA A 171 0.51 23.47 -9.84
CA ALA A 171 -0.08 24.12 -8.68
C ALA A 171 -0.49 23.11 -7.58
N ALA A 172 -0.99 21.94 -7.98
CA ALA A 172 -1.38 20.87 -7.08
C ALA A 172 -0.16 20.25 -6.37
N GLU A 173 0.92 20.03 -7.09
CA GLU A 173 2.19 19.60 -6.52
C GLU A 173 2.71 20.61 -5.48
N ALA A 174 2.79 21.88 -5.85
CA ALA A 174 3.26 22.96 -4.98
C ALA A 174 2.44 23.11 -3.70
N THR A 175 1.15 22.77 -3.75
CA THR A 175 0.22 22.85 -2.60
C THR A 175 0.00 21.51 -1.89
N GLN A 176 0.62 20.44 -2.39
CA GLN A 176 0.56 19.08 -1.87
C GLN A 176 -0.86 18.50 -1.86
N ILE A 177 -1.53 18.60 -3.02
CA ILE A 177 -2.89 18.17 -3.29
C ILE A 177 -2.88 17.07 -4.36
N PRO A 178 -3.62 15.96 -4.17
CA PRO A 178 -3.72 14.91 -5.18
C PRO A 178 -4.65 15.34 -6.33
N LEU A 179 -4.11 16.10 -7.28
CA LEU A 179 -4.75 16.44 -8.56
C LEU A 179 -3.75 16.18 -9.68
N GLN A 180 -4.02 15.19 -10.53
CA GLN A 180 -3.11 14.76 -11.59
C GLN A 180 -3.79 14.63 -12.94
N ILE A 181 -3.00 14.81 -14.01
CA ILE A 181 -3.42 14.54 -15.38
C ILE A 181 -3.57 13.02 -15.55
N ILE A 182 -4.71 12.60 -16.08
CA ILE A 182 -4.92 11.21 -16.50
C ILE A 182 -4.15 11.01 -17.81
N ARG A 183 -3.21 10.08 -17.76
CA ARG A 183 -2.30 9.76 -18.87
C ARG A 183 -2.66 8.41 -19.48
N THR A 184 -2.47 8.26 -20.79
CA THR A 184 -2.41 6.93 -21.40
C THR A 184 -1.13 6.21 -20.95
N LYS A 185 -1.03 4.92 -21.23
CA LYS A 185 0.16 4.14 -20.93
C LYS A 185 1.39 4.67 -21.69
N GLU A 186 1.21 5.04 -22.94
CA GLU A 186 2.26 5.60 -23.80
C GLU A 186 2.75 6.94 -23.24
N GLU A 187 1.82 7.81 -22.83
CA GLU A 187 2.14 9.10 -22.20
C GLU A 187 2.89 8.90 -20.88
N TRP A 188 2.42 7.98 -20.02
CA TRP A 188 3.11 7.63 -18.77
C TRP A 188 4.54 7.15 -19.04
N ASN A 189 4.71 6.17 -19.93
CA ASN A 189 6.01 5.59 -20.26
C ASN A 189 6.98 6.61 -20.90
N ALA A 190 6.46 7.65 -21.55
CA ALA A 190 7.29 8.72 -22.11
C ALA A 190 7.82 9.70 -21.05
N THR A 191 7.16 9.80 -19.88
CA THR A 191 7.63 10.66 -18.79
C THR A 191 8.96 10.16 -18.21
N GLU A 192 9.74 11.07 -17.61
CA GLU A 192 10.92 10.69 -16.84
C GLU A 192 10.58 9.74 -15.69
N GLN A 193 9.50 10.05 -14.96
CA GLN A 193 9.03 9.21 -13.87
C GLN A 193 8.65 7.79 -14.34
N GLY A 194 7.95 7.67 -15.46
CA GLY A 194 7.54 6.37 -16.01
C GLY A 194 8.72 5.51 -16.42
N ARG A 195 9.78 6.12 -16.95
CA ARG A 195 11.05 5.41 -17.28
C ARG A 195 11.75 4.91 -16.03
N ILE A 196 11.91 5.76 -15.01
CA ILE A 196 12.50 5.36 -13.71
C ILE A 196 11.69 4.22 -13.07
N HIS A 197 10.36 4.35 -13.06
CA HIS A 197 9.50 3.33 -12.48
C HIS A 197 9.58 1.98 -13.20
N ALA A 198 9.81 1.97 -14.52
CA ALA A 198 9.98 0.74 -15.29
C ALA A 198 11.27 -0.02 -14.92
N GLU A 199 12.30 0.68 -14.45
CA GLU A 199 13.59 0.14 -14.05
C GLU A 199 13.69 -0.13 -12.54
N THR A 200 12.76 0.41 -11.75
CA THR A 200 12.72 0.23 -10.29
C THR A 200 12.23 -1.18 -9.93
N PRO A 201 12.96 -1.95 -9.10
CA PRO A 201 12.49 -3.25 -8.61
C PRO A 201 11.22 -3.10 -7.76
N LEU A 202 10.42 -4.16 -7.66
CA LEU A 202 9.20 -4.13 -6.85
C LEU A 202 9.52 -4.14 -5.35
N ILE A 203 10.60 -4.83 -4.98
CA ILE A 203 11.10 -4.93 -3.61
C ILE A 203 12.58 -4.54 -3.62
N HIS A 204 12.95 -3.58 -2.78
CA HIS A 204 14.34 -3.21 -2.51
C HIS A 204 14.72 -3.70 -1.12
N ILE A 205 15.81 -4.45 -1.02
CA ILE A 205 16.33 -4.96 0.25
C ILE A 205 17.75 -4.43 0.41
N GLU A 206 17.99 -3.69 1.48
CA GLU A 206 19.31 -3.17 1.84
C GLU A 206 19.64 -3.53 3.29
N LYS A 207 20.94 -3.73 3.55
CA LYS A 207 21.43 -3.96 4.91
C LYS A 207 21.66 -2.60 5.59
N ILE A 208 20.94 -2.36 6.69
CA ILE A 208 20.98 -1.08 7.43
C ILE A 208 21.83 -1.10 8.70
N ALA A 209 22.20 -2.29 9.20
CA ALA A 209 23.12 -2.48 10.33
C ALA A 209 23.80 -3.86 10.26
N ASP A 210 24.94 -3.97 10.94
CA ASP A 210 25.63 -5.25 11.16
C ASP A 210 25.10 -5.96 12.42
N GLY A 211 24.91 -7.27 12.31
CA GLY A 211 24.45 -8.13 13.41
C GLY A 211 24.36 -9.58 12.96
N ASP A 212 24.33 -10.49 13.92
CA ASP A 212 24.06 -11.90 13.65
C ASP A 212 22.58 -12.09 13.27
N PRO A 213 22.24 -13.04 12.38
CA PRO A 213 20.86 -13.36 12.07
C PRO A 213 20.08 -13.74 13.34
N ILE A 214 18.93 -13.11 13.54
CA ILE A 214 18.03 -13.42 14.66
C ILE A 214 17.08 -14.54 14.23
N PRO A 215 17.10 -15.71 14.89
CA PRO A 215 16.17 -16.79 14.57
C PRO A 215 14.72 -16.39 14.85
N LEU A 216 13.79 -16.90 14.04
CA LEU A 216 12.37 -16.69 14.27
C LEU A 216 11.95 -17.24 15.66
N PRO A 217 11.18 -16.48 16.45
CA PRO A 217 10.65 -16.96 17.73
C PRO A 217 9.80 -18.21 17.56
N GLN A 218 9.76 -19.09 18.56
CA GLN A 218 8.92 -20.29 18.54
C GLN A 218 7.43 -19.95 18.55
N GLY A 219 6.60 -20.72 17.83
CA GLY A 219 5.16 -20.46 17.79
C GLY A 219 4.36 -21.41 16.89
N LYS A 220 3.03 -21.28 16.94
CA LYS A 220 2.08 -22.21 16.29
C LYS A 220 1.62 -21.77 14.88
N ARG A 221 1.98 -20.56 14.46
CA ARG A 221 1.64 -19.97 13.15
C ARG A 221 2.90 -19.36 12.54
N PRO A 222 2.94 -19.08 11.22
CA PRO A 222 4.16 -18.65 10.54
C PRO A 222 4.87 -17.47 11.21
N LEU A 223 4.12 -16.45 11.64
CA LEU A 223 4.69 -15.23 12.25
C LEU A 223 4.43 -15.13 13.75
N SER A 224 4.09 -16.24 14.40
CA SER A 224 3.89 -16.26 15.85
C SER A 224 5.13 -15.81 16.61
N GLY A 225 4.92 -14.95 17.61
CA GLY A 225 5.99 -14.42 18.46
C GLY A 225 6.68 -13.19 17.91
N LEU A 226 6.48 -12.84 16.64
CA LEU A 226 6.98 -11.57 16.09
C LEU A 226 6.15 -10.40 16.58
N LYS A 227 6.84 -9.30 16.90
CA LYS A 227 6.28 -8.01 17.28
C LYS A 227 6.51 -7.00 16.18
N VAL A 228 5.42 -6.46 15.65
CA VAL A 228 5.42 -5.48 14.56
C VAL A 228 4.93 -4.16 15.11
N LEU A 229 5.79 -3.16 15.06
CA LEU A 229 5.41 -1.77 15.30
C LEU A 229 5.18 -1.10 13.95
N SER A 230 4.13 -0.30 13.84
CA SER A 230 3.84 0.43 12.61
C SER A 230 3.52 1.87 12.92
N PHE A 231 3.95 2.76 12.01
CA PHE A 231 3.51 4.14 11.98
C PHE A 231 2.92 4.41 10.60
N VAL A 232 1.70 3.91 10.41
CA VAL A 232 1.08 3.82 9.09
C VAL A 232 -0.34 4.40 9.05
N HIS A 233 -0.77 4.82 7.86
CA HIS A 233 -2.07 5.44 7.64
C HIS A 233 -2.77 4.91 6.37
N ALA A 234 -4.10 4.95 6.37
CA ALA A 234 -4.97 4.58 5.27
C ALA A 234 -4.93 3.08 4.89
N VAL A 235 -4.22 2.72 3.80
CA VAL A 235 -4.35 1.38 3.18
C VAL A 235 -3.03 0.65 3.04
N ALA A 236 -2.04 1.21 2.32
CA ALA A 236 -0.84 0.47 1.92
C ALA A 236 -0.03 -0.06 3.11
N GLY A 237 0.33 0.82 4.05
CA GLY A 237 1.02 0.45 5.29
C GLY A 237 0.17 -0.47 6.18
N PRO A 238 -1.09 -0.10 6.52
CA PRO A 238 -1.96 -0.96 7.31
C PRO A 238 -2.14 -2.39 6.78
N CYS A 239 -2.26 -2.56 5.46
CA CYS A 239 -2.39 -3.87 4.84
C CYS A 239 -1.22 -4.80 5.17
N VAL A 240 0.00 -4.27 5.40
CA VAL A 240 1.14 -5.08 5.85
C VAL A 240 0.87 -5.63 7.23
N GLY A 241 0.62 -4.78 8.24
CA GLY A 241 0.40 -5.26 9.60
C GLY A 241 -0.85 -6.16 9.72
N ARG A 242 -1.92 -5.93 8.96
CA ARG A 242 -3.03 -6.89 8.85
C ARG A 242 -2.58 -8.25 8.33
N THR A 243 -1.80 -8.27 7.26
CA THR A 243 -1.30 -9.54 6.68
C THR A 243 -0.42 -10.28 7.68
N LEU A 244 0.48 -9.56 8.37
CA LEU A 244 1.34 -10.16 9.39
C LEU A 244 0.53 -10.67 10.60
N ALA A 245 -0.46 -9.91 11.06
CA ALA A 245 -1.37 -10.33 12.14
C ALA A 245 -2.21 -11.55 11.75
N MET A 246 -2.64 -11.63 10.50
CA MET A 246 -3.29 -12.82 9.94
C MET A 246 -2.41 -14.06 9.98
N GLN A 247 -1.09 -13.95 10.16
CA GLN A 247 -0.18 -15.08 10.35
C GLN A 247 0.34 -15.23 11.79
N GLY A 248 -0.24 -14.47 12.73
CA GLY A 248 -0.01 -14.61 14.17
C GLY A 248 1.01 -13.64 14.78
N ALA A 249 1.50 -12.66 14.02
CA ALA A 249 2.32 -11.60 14.58
C ALA A 249 1.50 -10.68 15.51
N GLU A 250 2.13 -10.17 16.57
CA GLU A 250 1.58 -9.11 17.40
C GLU A 250 1.83 -7.77 16.73
N CYS A 251 0.80 -7.20 16.11
CA CYS A 251 0.93 -5.95 15.36
C CYS A 251 0.31 -4.78 16.13
N MET A 252 1.03 -3.68 16.24
CA MET A 252 0.54 -2.42 16.81
C MET A 252 0.80 -1.25 15.87
N ASN A 253 -0.24 -0.50 15.52
CA ASN A 253 -0.12 0.74 14.77
C ASN A 253 -0.21 1.95 15.70
N LEU A 254 0.77 2.85 15.57
CA LEU A 254 0.80 4.16 16.19
C LEU A 254 0.06 5.15 15.29
N ASN A 255 -0.84 5.93 15.88
CA ASN A 255 -1.63 6.95 15.19
C ASN A 255 -1.36 8.32 15.81
N MET A 256 -1.42 9.36 14.96
CA MET A 256 -1.41 10.73 15.45
C MET A 256 -2.80 11.17 15.89
N PRO A 257 -2.92 12.01 16.93
CA PRO A 257 -4.21 12.55 17.37
C PRO A 257 -4.96 13.36 16.30
N ASP A 258 -4.24 13.92 15.32
CA ASP A 258 -4.79 14.76 14.25
C ASP A 258 -5.00 14.01 12.91
N TRP A 259 -4.72 12.70 12.88
CA TRP A 259 -5.02 11.88 11.71
C TRP A 259 -6.49 11.48 11.69
N VAL A 260 -7.15 11.80 10.59
CA VAL A 260 -8.50 11.32 10.31
C VAL A 260 -8.38 9.96 9.66
N GLU A 261 -9.02 8.95 10.25
CA GLU A 261 -9.11 7.61 9.67
C GLU A 261 -10.57 7.21 9.52
N TYR A 262 -10.88 6.57 8.40
CA TYR A 262 -12.25 6.22 8.05
C TYR A 262 -12.60 4.81 8.50
N GLY A 263 -13.86 4.60 8.89
CA GLY A 263 -14.36 3.33 9.40
C GLY A 263 -14.00 2.15 8.49
N ASN A 264 -14.19 2.29 7.18
CA ASN A 264 -13.88 1.25 6.20
C ASN A 264 -12.40 0.83 6.23
N PHE A 265 -11.45 1.74 6.45
CA PHE A 265 -10.03 1.41 6.53
C PHE A 265 -9.71 0.61 7.81
N PHE A 266 -10.37 0.91 8.93
CA PHE A 266 -10.24 0.11 10.15
C PHE A 266 -10.68 -1.36 9.93
N PHE A 267 -11.85 -1.57 9.34
CA PHE A 267 -12.39 -2.94 9.14
C PHE A 267 -11.66 -3.71 8.06
N THR A 268 -11.13 -3.03 7.05
CA THR A 268 -10.50 -3.69 5.91
C THR A 268 -9.01 -3.81 6.10
N ALA A 269 -8.29 -2.70 6.22
CA ALA A 269 -6.83 -2.67 6.14
C ALA A 269 -6.15 -2.83 7.50
N GLN A 270 -6.83 -2.58 8.63
CA GLN A 270 -6.22 -2.57 9.97
C GLN A 270 -6.67 -3.72 10.88
N ALA A 271 -7.47 -4.66 10.36
CA ALA A 271 -7.98 -5.77 11.15
C ALA A 271 -6.85 -6.62 11.76
N GLY A 272 -7.00 -7.00 13.03
CA GLY A 272 -6.01 -7.80 13.76
C GLY A 272 -4.87 -6.98 14.41
N GLN A 273 -4.77 -5.68 14.12
CA GLN A 273 -3.79 -4.79 14.75
C GLN A 273 -4.34 -4.14 16.02
N ARG A 274 -3.48 -3.94 17.02
CA ARG A 274 -3.72 -3.02 18.13
C ARG A 274 -3.50 -1.58 17.64
N GLN A 275 -4.24 -0.64 18.21
CA GLN A 275 -4.15 0.78 17.87
C GLN A 275 -3.74 1.55 19.12
N ALA A 276 -2.74 2.42 18.98
CA ALA A 276 -2.35 3.35 20.02
C ALA A 276 -2.28 4.77 19.44
N TYR A 277 -2.70 5.77 20.23
CA TYR A 277 -2.44 7.16 19.90
C TYR A 277 -1.12 7.58 20.51
N LEU A 278 -0.24 8.12 19.67
CA LEU A 278 1.07 8.62 20.06
C LEU A 278 1.42 9.78 19.14
N ASP A 279 1.63 10.97 19.72
CA ASP A 279 2.10 12.12 18.95
C ASP A 279 3.61 12.03 18.77
N ALA A 280 4.04 11.56 17.59
CA ALA A 280 5.45 11.37 17.21
C ALA A 280 6.29 12.66 17.21
N ARG A 281 5.64 13.84 17.22
CA ARG A 281 6.31 15.14 17.29
C ARG A 281 6.78 15.47 18.71
N ASP A 282 6.18 14.83 19.70
CA ASP A 282 6.56 15.02 21.10
C ASP A 282 7.83 14.22 21.41
N PRO A 283 8.93 14.89 21.81
CA PRO A 283 10.17 14.20 22.19
C PRO A 283 10.00 13.20 23.33
N GLU A 284 9.03 13.39 24.23
CA GLU A 284 8.76 12.44 25.32
C GLU A 284 8.10 11.16 24.82
N HIS A 285 7.21 11.26 23.83
CA HIS A 285 6.66 10.08 23.16
C HIS A 285 7.70 9.31 22.35
N ARG A 286 8.69 10.01 21.77
CA ARG A 286 9.78 9.35 21.02
C ARG A 286 10.54 8.33 21.86
N LYS A 287 10.76 8.60 23.15
CA LYS A 287 11.39 7.62 24.08
C LYS A 287 10.57 6.34 24.19
N GLN A 288 9.24 6.45 24.20
CA GLN A 288 8.35 5.28 24.26
C GLN A 288 8.40 4.48 22.94
N VAL A 289 8.43 5.17 21.80
CA VAL A 289 8.58 4.52 20.49
C VAL A 289 9.91 3.75 20.42
N TYR A 290 11.01 4.36 20.84
CA TYR A 290 12.31 3.67 20.85
C TYR A 290 12.31 2.45 21.76
N LYS A 291 11.69 2.52 22.94
CA LYS A 291 11.54 1.33 23.79
C LYS A 291 10.76 0.21 23.08
N LEU A 292 9.70 0.55 22.35
CA LEU A 292 8.94 -0.43 21.57
C LEU A 292 9.74 -1.02 20.41
N VAL A 293 10.59 -0.21 19.76
CA VAL A 293 11.49 -0.65 18.68
C VAL A 293 12.59 -1.56 19.21
N GLU A 294 13.16 -1.26 20.38
CA GLU A 294 14.16 -2.09 21.07
C GLU A 294 13.63 -3.50 21.40
N GLU A 295 12.32 -3.61 21.65
CA GLU A 295 11.65 -4.89 21.92
C GLU A 295 10.95 -5.51 20.69
N GLY A 296 10.98 -4.83 19.54
CA GLY A 296 10.24 -5.20 18.33
C GLY A 296 11.12 -5.85 17.26
N ASP A 297 10.50 -6.56 16.32
CA ASP A 297 11.21 -7.24 15.24
C ASP A 297 11.09 -6.48 13.90
N VAL A 298 9.94 -5.85 13.68
CA VAL A 298 9.63 -5.16 12.42
C VAL A 298 9.07 -3.77 12.70
N PHE A 299 9.57 -2.76 12.00
CA PHE A 299 9.00 -1.42 11.94
C PHE A 299 8.46 -1.13 10.54
N VAL A 300 7.19 -0.74 10.43
CA VAL A 300 6.55 -0.43 9.14
C VAL A 300 6.14 1.03 9.08
N GLU A 301 6.43 1.72 7.99
CA GLU A 301 5.93 3.07 7.75
C GLU A 301 5.54 3.32 6.28
N ASN A 302 4.54 4.18 6.09
CA ASN A 302 4.13 4.67 4.76
C ASN A 302 3.94 6.19 4.76
N LEU A 303 4.76 6.88 5.55
CA LEU A 303 4.69 8.33 5.70
C LEU A 303 5.18 9.01 4.42
N ARG A 304 4.84 10.29 4.27
CA ARG A 304 5.40 11.10 3.18
C ARG A 304 6.94 11.12 3.27
N PRO A 305 7.63 11.20 2.13
CA PRO A 305 9.09 11.25 2.08
C PRO A 305 9.67 12.32 3.03
N GLY A 306 10.67 11.93 3.82
CA GLY A 306 11.35 12.77 4.81
C GLY A 306 10.59 12.99 6.13
N VAL A 307 9.34 12.52 6.27
CA VAL A 307 8.61 12.64 7.54
C VAL A 307 9.23 11.73 8.61
N ALA A 308 9.48 10.46 8.29
CA ALA A 308 10.07 9.52 9.25
C ALA A 308 11.41 10.05 9.79
N ASP A 309 12.29 10.55 8.91
CA ASP A 309 13.60 11.12 9.29
C ASP A 309 13.44 12.34 10.21
N ARG A 310 12.57 13.27 9.85
CA ARG A 310 12.33 14.49 10.64
C ARG A 310 11.79 14.18 12.03
N GLU A 311 10.94 13.16 12.15
CA GLU A 311 10.38 12.75 13.45
C GLU A 311 11.32 11.81 14.25
N GLY A 312 12.46 11.41 13.68
CA GLY A 312 13.48 10.60 14.34
C GLY A 312 13.29 9.08 14.20
N TYR A 313 12.58 8.63 13.18
CA TYR A 313 12.24 7.23 12.91
C TYR A 313 12.78 6.75 11.55
N SER A 314 13.93 7.27 11.12
CA SER A 314 14.63 6.76 9.95
C SER A 314 15.10 5.32 10.18
N ALA A 315 15.33 4.57 9.11
CA ALA A 315 15.87 3.21 9.20
C ALA A 315 17.17 3.18 10.02
N GLN A 316 18.08 4.13 9.78
CA GLN A 316 19.35 4.24 10.50
C GLN A 316 19.15 4.55 12.00
N ALA A 317 18.27 5.51 12.33
CA ALA A 317 17.99 5.87 13.73
C ALA A 317 17.40 4.70 14.53
N LEU A 318 16.56 3.88 13.89
CA LEU A 318 16.02 2.68 14.53
C LEU A 318 17.05 1.54 14.61
N ALA A 319 17.87 1.36 13.58
CA ALA A 319 18.91 0.34 13.56
C ALA A 319 20.03 0.60 14.58
N GLU A 320 20.33 1.86 14.91
CA GLU A 320 21.24 2.22 16.01
C GLU A 320 20.76 1.70 17.38
N ARG A 321 19.43 1.57 17.55
CA ARG A 321 18.79 1.09 18.78
C ARG A 321 18.59 -0.41 18.78
N ASN A 322 18.18 -0.94 17.63
CA ASN A 322 17.94 -2.35 17.41
C ASN A 322 18.59 -2.76 16.07
N PRO A 323 19.84 -3.23 16.08
CA PRO A 323 20.55 -3.63 14.87
C PRO A 323 19.87 -4.78 14.10
N GLY A 324 18.97 -5.53 14.74
CA GLY A 324 18.22 -6.63 14.13
C GLY A 324 16.86 -6.23 13.55
N VAL A 325 16.46 -4.95 13.62
CA VAL A 325 15.15 -4.51 13.16
C VAL A 325 15.00 -4.65 11.65
N ILE A 326 13.85 -5.17 11.21
CA ILE A 326 13.43 -5.10 9.81
C ILE A 326 12.65 -3.80 9.61
N TYR A 327 13.21 -2.86 8.85
CA TYR A 327 12.54 -1.62 8.50
C TYR A 327 11.82 -1.74 7.14
N VAL A 328 10.50 -1.58 7.13
CA VAL A 328 9.67 -1.65 5.93
C VAL A 328 9.15 -0.26 5.60
N SER A 329 9.58 0.27 4.46
CA SER A 329 9.09 1.53 3.90
C SER A 329 8.20 1.29 2.69
N ILE A 330 7.05 1.95 2.64
CA ILE A 330 6.13 1.87 1.50
C ILE A 330 5.78 3.28 1.03
N LYS A 331 6.19 3.62 -0.20
CA LYS A 331 5.93 4.92 -0.79
C LYS A 331 5.03 4.80 -2.01
N LEU A 332 4.21 5.82 -2.25
CA LEU A 332 3.36 5.91 -3.44
C LEU A 332 4.21 6.11 -4.72
N ASN A 333 5.22 6.97 -4.62
CA ASN A 333 6.14 7.30 -5.70
C ASN A 333 7.48 6.60 -5.47
N THR A 334 8.29 6.48 -6.53
CA THR A 334 9.64 5.93 -6.42
C THR A 334 10.53 6.83 -5.55
N HIS A 335 11.64 6.27 -5.07
CA HIS A 335 12.65 7.01 -4.30
C HIS A 335 13.48 7.97 -5.15
N GLU A 336 13.45 7.78 -6.47
CA GLU A 336 14.16 8.59 -7.46
C GLU A 336 13.20 9.24 -8.45
N GLY A 337 13.65 10.30 -9.12
CA GLY A 337 12.88 10.97 -10.18
C GLY A 337 12.11 12.22 -9.75
N PRO A 338 11.42 12.86 -10.70
CA PRO A 338 10.78 14.15 -10.48
C PRO A 338 9.60 14.07 -9.50
N TRP A 339 8.96 12.91 -9.32
CA TRP A 339 7.74 12.79 -8.52
C TRP A 339 7.98 12.24 -7.11
N THR A 340 9.24 12.18 -6.68
CA THR A 340 9.64 11.74 -5.32
C THR A 340 8.95 12.52 -4.21
N ARG A 341 8.55 13.78 -4.45
CA ARG A 341 7.89 14.65 -3.45
C ARG A 341 6.40 14.87 -3.72
N TRP A 342 5.83 14.13 -4.66
CA TRP A 342 4.40 14.24 -4.96
C TRP A 342 3.55 13.75 -3.76
N PRO A 343 2.38 14.39 -3.54
CA PRO A 343 1.62 14.32 -2.29
C PRO A 343 0.85 13.04 -2.00
#